data_AF-A0A4V6KD36-F1
#
_entry.id   AF-A0A4V6KD36-F1
#
_cell.length_a   1.000
_cell.length_b   1.000
_cell.length_c   1.000
_cell.angle_alpha   90.00
_cell.angle_beta   90.00
_cell.angle_gamma   90.00
#
_symmetry.space_group_name_H-M   'P 1'
#
loop_
_entity.id
_entity.type
_entity.pdbx_description
1 polymer ?
#
loop_
_entity_poly.entity_id
_entity_poly.type
_entity_poly.pdbx_seq_one_letter_code
_entity_poly.pdbx_strand_id
1 'polypeptide(L)'
;MSDGCKIETKGIEEAIGNLKRFTSKLRAALFLDAQNIAANMERWAKANAKWIDRTSDARQFLKATVQWKNSNELMIAMSHHVDYGVYLELCNEGRYAILEQAIQEFAPEFKKGWKQIVQSAGGI
;
A
#
# COMPACT_ATOMS: atom_id res chain seq x y z
N MET A 1 -54.04 -18.83 18.39
CA MET A 1 -53.42 -18.82 17.06
C MET A 1 -52.90 -17.42 16.83
N SER A 2 -51.59 -17.23 16.87
CA SER A 2 -50.99 -15.94 16.55
C SER A 2 -50.74 -15.90 15.04
N ASP A 3 -51.56 -15.12 14.34
CA ASP A 3 -51.23 -14.72 12.97
C ASP A 3 -50.16 -13.63 13.02
N GLY A 4 -49.16 -13.75 12.13
CA GLY A 4 -48.03 -12.84 12.04
C GLY A 4 -47.79 -12.41 10.58
N CYS A 5 -47.38 -11.15 10.41
CA CYS A 5 -46.97 -10.62 9.12
C CYS A 5 -45.62 -11.24 8.70
N LYS A 6 -45.58 -11.83 7.50
CA LYS A 6 -44.34 -12.35 6.89
C LYS A 6 -43.84 -11.33 5.87
N ILE A 7 -42.58 -10.92 6.00
CA ILE A 7 -41.90 -10.06 5.01
C ILE A 7 -40.81 -10.89 4.34
N GLU A 8 -40.77 -10.88 3.01
CA GLU A 8 -39.71 -11.52 2.23
C GLU A 8 -38.44 -10.66 2.23
N THR A 9 -37.35 -11.17 2.80
CA THR A 9 -36.08 -10.45 2.98
C THR A 9 -35.03 -10.75 1.92
N LYS A 10 -35.36 -11.56 0.90
CA LYS A 10 -34.41 -12.07 -0.10
C LYS A 10 -33.61 -10.97 -0.82
N GLY A 11 -34.24 -9.84 -1.14
CA GLY A 11 -33.56 -8.71 -1.79
C GLY A 11 -32.49 -8.05 -0.88
N ILE A 12 -32.69 -8.08 0.44
CA ILE A 12 -31.72 -7.55 1.42
C ILE A 12 -30.50 -8.48 1.49
N GLU A 13 -30.70 -9.79 1.50
CA GLU A 13 -29.60 -10.77 1.51
C GLU A 13 -28.74 -10.67 0.25
N GLU A 14 -29.37 -10.50 -0.91
CA GLU A 14 -28.68 -10.30 -2.18
C GLU A 14 -27.87 -9.00 -2.18
N ALA A 15 -28.46 -7.89 -1.72
CA ALA A 15 -27.76 -6.61 -1.59
C ALA A 15 -26.54 -6.71 -0.67
N ILE A 16 -26.68 -7.35 0.49
CA ILE A 16 -25.57 -7.61 1.43
C ILE A 16 -24.48 -8.47 0.76
N GLY A 17 -24.89 -9.51 0.01
CA GLY A 17 -23.97 -10.36 -0.74
C GLY A 17 -23.18 -9.57 -1.78
N ASN A 18 -23.83 -8.69 -2.52
CA ASN A 18 -23.22 -7.83 -3.53
C ASN A 18 -22.23 -6.83 -2.90
N LEU A 19 -22.60 -6.19 -1.78
CA LEU A 19 -21.71 -5.29 -1.04
C LEU A 19 -20.45 -5.99 -0.51
N LYS A 20 -20.59 -7.23 -0.02
CA LYS A 20 -19.44 -8.04 0.41
C LYS A 20 -18.49 -8.33 -0.76
N ARG A 21 -19.02 -8.77 -1.90
CA ARG A 21 -18.22 -9.05 -3.10
C ARG A 21 -17.54 -7.80 -3.63
N PHE A 22 -18.26 -6.68 -3.67
CA PHE A 22 -17.75 -5.38 -4.05
C PHE A 22 -16.55 -4.98 -3.18
N THR A 23 -16.73 -5.04 -1.86
CA THR A 23 -15.68 -4.69 -0.89
C THR A 23 -14.44 -5.57 -1.07
N SER A 24 -14.61 -6.88 -1.23
CA SER A 24 -13.49 -7.80 -1.45
C SER A 24 -12.71 -7.50 -2.73
N LYS A 25 -13.40 -7.20 -3.83
CA LYS A 25 -12.76 -6.82 -5.10
C LYS A 25 -11.99 -5.51 -4.97
N LEU A 26 -12.59 -4.49 -4.35
CA LEU A 26 -11.95 -3.20 -4.12
C LEU A 26 -10.66 -3.36 -3.30
N ARG A 27 -10.71 -4.14 -2.21
CA ARG A 27 -9.52 -4.44 -1.39
C ARG A 27 -8.40 -5.09 -2.19
N ALA A 28 -8.74 -6.07 -3.03
CA ALA A 28 -7.76 -6.75 -3.87
C ALA A 28 -7.12 -5.79 -4.90
N ALA A 29 -7.92 -4.93 -5.52
CA ALA A 29 -7.43 -3.93 -6.47
C ALA A 29 -6.47 -2.93 -5.81
N LEU A 30 -6.84 -2.37 -4.65
CA LEU A 30 -5.98 -1.45 -3.89
C LEU A 30 -4.68 -2.12 -3.45
N PHE A 31 -4.73 -3.39 -3.02
CA PHE A 31 -3.54 -4.14 -2.62
C PHE A 31 -2.61 -4.41 -3.81
N LEU A 32 -3.14 -4.74 -4.99
CA LEU A 32 -2.36 -4.95 -6.20
C LEU A 32 -1.66 -3.66 -6.65
N ASP A 33 -2.37 -2.55 -6.66
CA ASP A 33 -1.82 -1.23 -6.98
C ASP A 33 -0.69 -0.85 -6.01
N ALA A 34 -0.92 -1.04 -4.71
CA ALA A 34 0.08 -0.80 -3.68
C ALA A 34 1.35 -1.65 -3.89
N GLN A 35 1.22 -2.92 -4.30
CA GLN A 35 2.38 -3.78 -4.60
C GLN A 35 3.18 -3.27 -5.81
N ASN A 36 2.50 -2.78 -6.85
CA ASN A 36 3.17 -2.21 -8.01
C ASN A 36 3.96 -0.96 -7.63
N ILE A 37 3.35 -0.08 -6.84
CA ILE A 37 3.98 1.15 -6.34
C ILE A 37 5.16 0.80 -5.44
N ALA A 38 5.01 -0.15 -4.52
CA ALA A 38 6.10 -0.62 -3.66
C ALA A 38 7.28 -1.14 -4.50
N ALA A 39 7.02 -1.93 -5.53
CA ALA A 39 8.07 -2.45 -6.41
C ALA A 39 8.77 -1.33 -7.20
N ASN A 40 8.03 -0.34 -7.70
CA ASN A 40 8.60 0.85 -8.36
C ASN A 40 9.44 1.69 -7.39
N MET A 41 8.90 1.95 -6.21
CA MET A 41 9.55 2.72 -5.15
C MET A 41 10.85 2.05 -4.67
N GLU A 42 10.86 0.72 -4.51
CA GLU A 42 12.07 -0.04 -4.15
C GLU A 42 13.13 0.07 -5.26
N ARG A 43 12.75 -0.10 -6.53
CA ARG A 43 13.67 0.06 -7.67
C ARG A 43 14.25 1.47 -7.72
N TRP A 44 13.39 2.48 -7.55
CA TRP A 44 13.80 3.88 -7.55
C TRP A 44 14.77 4.17 -6.41
N ALA A 45 14.48 3.72 -5.19
CA ALA A 45 15.35 3.93 -4.04
C ALA A 45 16.74 3.30 -4.26
N LYS A 46 16.78 2.07 -4.81
CA LYS A 46 18.03 1.38 -5.14
C LYS A 46 18.86 2.14 -6.18
N ALA A 47 18.21 2.72 -7.20
CA ALA A 47 18.86 3.48 -8.26
C ALA A 47 19.34 4.87 -7.82
N ASN A 48 18.63 5.52 -6.89
CA ASN A 48 18.87 6.91 -6.50
C ASN A 48 19.63 7.07 -5.16
N ALA A 49 19.91 5.97 -4.46
CA ALA A 49 20.72 5.96 -3.25
C ALA A 49 22.11 6.58 -3.50
N LYS A 50 22.43 7.65 -2.73
CA LYS A 50 23.61 8.51 -2.94
C LYS A 50 24.90 7.98 -2.30
N TRP A 51 24.82 6.96 -1.46
CA TRP A 51 25.99 6.36 -0.83
C TRP A 51 26.73 5.43 -1.80
N ILE A 52 28.03 5.27 -1.56
CA ILE A 52 28.89 4.36 -2.31
C ILE A 52 28.83 3.00 -1.63
N ASP A 53 28.46 1.99 -2.41
CA ASP A 53 28.39 0.61 -1.92
C ASP A 53 29.81 0.02 -1.80
N ARG A 54 30.14 -0.48 -0.60
CA ARG A 54 31.35 -1.29 -0.38
C ARG A 54 31.06 -2.78 -0.54
N THR A 55 29.92 -3.25 -0.02
CA THR A 55 29.47 -4.66 -0.10
C THR A 55 28.18 -4.81 -0.90
N SER A 56 27.52 -3.70 -1.28
CA SER A 56 26.18 -3.65 -1.90
C SER A 56 25.01 -4.02 -0.98
N ASP A 57 25.26 -4.45 0.26
CA ASP A 57 24.21 -4.93 1.18
C ASP A 57 23.12 -3.87 1.42
N ALA A 58 23.50 -2.63 1.74
CA ALA A 58 22.55 -1.54 1.97
C ALA A 58 21.60 -1.35 0.79
N ARG A 59 22.13 -1.38 -0.43
CA ARG A 59 21.31 -1.25 -1.65
C ARG A 59 20.48 -2.51 -1.91
N GLN A 60 21.02 -3.70 -1.73
CA GLN A 60 20.28 -4.95 -1.97
C GLN A 60 19.11 -5.12 -1.00
N PHE A 61 19.34 -4.76 0.26
CA PHE A 61 18.41 -4.94 1.38
C PHE A 61 17.45 -3.78 1.62
N LEU A 62 17.50 -2.73 0.79
CA LEU A 62 16.37 -1.81 0.64
C LEU A 62 15.14 -2.60 0.18
N LYS A 63 14.08 -2.53 0.96
CA LYS A 63 12.86 -3.29 0.70
C LYS A 63 11.63 -2.42 0.90
N ALA A 64 10.74 -2.44 -0.09
CA ALA A 64 9.38 -1.94 0.07
C ALA A 64 8.44 -3.10 0.42
N THR A 65 7.56 -2.89 1.39
CA THR A 65 6.58 -3.87 1.83
C THR A 65 5.19 -3.26 1.82
N VAL A 66 4.18 -4.10 1.57
CA VAL A 66 2.77 -3.71 1.55
C VAL A 66 2.02 -4.58 2.53
N GLN A 67 1.25 -3.95 3.42
CA GLN A 67 0.50 -4.69 4.43
C GLN A 67 -0.79 -3.97 4.82
N TRP A 68 -1.84 -4.74 5.04
CA TRP A 68 -3.00 -4.27 5.78
C TRP A 68 -2.64 -4.23 7.27
N LYS A 69 -2.55 -3.03 7.86
CA LYS A 69 -2.29 -2.86 9.30
C LYS A 69 -3.49 -3.28 10.14
N ASN A 70 -4.68 -3.10 9.58
CA ASN A 70 -5.95 -3.50 10.15
C ASN A 70 -7.00 -3.61 9.03
N SER A 71 -8.27 -3.72 9.40
CA SER A 71 -9.40 -3.81 8.47
C SER A 71 -9.49 -2.63 7.49
N ASN A 72 -8.98 -1.45 7.83
CA ASN A 72 -9.25 -0.20 7.12
C ASN A 72 -7.99 0.54 6.66
N GLU A 73 -6.81 0.05 6.99
CA GLU A 73 -5.54 0.74 6.74
C GLU A 73 -4.59 -0.15 5.95
N LEU A 74 -4.27 0.26 4.73
CA LEU A 74 -3.25 -0.35 3.87
C LEU A 74 -2.03 0.58 3.85
N MET A 75 -0.88 0.03 4.23
CA MET A 75 0.37 0.76 4.35
C MET A 75 1.40 0.21 3.36
N ILE A 76 2.09 1.12 2.68
CA ILE A 76 3.38 0.84 2.04
C ILE A 76 4.48 1.36 2.97
N ALA A 77 5.47 0.52 3.26
CA ALA A 77 6.62 0.88 4.09
C ALA A 77 7.93 0.56 3.36
N MET A 78 8.92 1.45 3.47
CA MET A 78 10.29 1.21 3.00
C MET A 78 11.20 1.03 4.21
N SER A 79 12.12 0.07 4.15
CA SER A 79 13.10 -0.13 5.21
C SER A 79 14.46 -0.60 4.68
N HIS A 80 15.49 -0.33 5.48
CA HIS A 80 16.80 -0.97 5.41
C HIS A 80 16.78 -2.28 6.20
N HIS A 81 17.46 -3.31 5.71
CA HIS A 81 17.74 -4.53 6.49
C HIS A 81 19.26 -4.73 6.71
N VAL A 82 19.93 -3.63 7.07
CA VAL A 82 21.33 -3.62 7.52
C VAL A 82 21.43 -2.86 8.83
N ASP A 83 22.30 -3.31 9.74
CA ASP A 83 22.45 -2.73 11.09
C ASP A 83 22.82 -1.25 11.07
N TYR A 84 23.52 -0.81 10.03
CA TYR A 84 23.98 0.57 9.86
C TYR A 84 23.01 1.46 9.06
N GLY A 85 21.84 0.95 8.65
CA GLY A 85 20.89 1.68 7.80
C GLY A 85 20.36 2.96 8.46
N VAL A 86 20.23 2.95 9.80
CA VAL A 86 19.85 4.14 10.59
C VAL A 86 20.81 5.32 10.38
N TYR A 87 22.12 5.04 10.25
CA TYR A 87 23.12 6.09 10.04
C TYR A 87 23.05 6.66 8.62
N LEU A 88 22.61 5.88 7.62
CA LEU A 88 22.38 6.39 6.27
C LEU A 88 21.24 7.42 6.26
N GLU A 89 20.22 7.23 7.09
CA GLU A 89 19.07 8.14 7.16
C GLU A 89 19.32 9.38 8.03
N LEU A 90 20.07 9.24 9.14
CA LEU A 90 20.15 10.29 10.16
C LEU A 90 21.50 11.03 10.22
N CYS A 91 22.61 10.41 9.83
CA CYS A 91 23.92 11.06 9.90
C CYS A 91 24.16 12.03 8.74
N ASN A 92 25.16 12.90 8.88
CA ASN A 92 25.54 13.89 7.88
C ASN A 92 24.34 14.74 7.42
N GLU A 93 23.51 15.17 8.39
CA GLU A 93 22.32 15.99 8.12
C GLU A 93 21.33 15.32 7.14
N GLY A 94 21.25 13.98 7.16
CA GLY A 94 20.38 13.23 6.26
C GLY A 94 20.81 13.25 4.80
N ARG A 95 22.08 13.62 4.50
CA ARG A 95 22.62 13.69 3.13
C ARG A 95 22.43 12.40 2.33
N TYR A 96 22.42 11.26 3.00
CA TYR A 96 22.28 9.94 2.40
C TYR A 96 20.89 9.32 2.58
N ALA A 97 19.95 10.01 3.22
CA ALA A 97 18.61 9.48 3.44
C ALA A 97 17.96 9.12 2.10
N ILE A 98 17.27 7.97 2.03
CA ILE A 98 16.51 7.58 0.85
C ILE A 98 15.09 7.13 1.18
N LEU A 99 14.83 6.67 2.41
CA LEU A 99 13.53 6.08 2.74
C LEU A 99 12.41 7.12 2.62
N GLU A 100 12.58 8.26 3.27
CA GLU A 100 11.62 9.38 3.22
C GLU A 100 11.52 9.97 1.80
N GLN A 101 12.64 10.10 1.09
CA GLN A 101 12.65 10.61 -0.29
C GLN A 101 11.83 9.70 -1.21
N ALA A 102 11.98 8.38 -1.10
CA ALA A 102 11.22 7.42 -1.88
C ALA A 102 9.72 7.48 -1.54
N ILE A 103 9.37 7.62 -0.26
CA ILE A 103 7.97 7.78 0.17
C ILE A 103 7.37 9.06 -0.43
N GLN A 104 8.08 10.19 -0.38
CA GLN A 104 7.60 11.47 -0.90
C GLN A 104 7.45 11.47 -2.42
N GLU A 105 8.37 10.82 -3.14
CA GLU A 105 8.31 10.69 -4.60
C GLU A 105 7.07 9.90 -5.06
N PHE A 106 6.74 8.80 -4.37
CA PHE A 106 5.68 7.88 -4.80
C PHE A 106 4.33 8.10 -4.11
N ALA A 107 4.26 8.85 -3.01
CA ALA A 107 3.00 9.16 -2.33
C ALA A 107 1.94 9.83 -3.24
N PRO A 108 2.29 10.76 -4.16
CA PRO A 108 1.33 11.34 -5.09
C PRO A 108 0.75 10.31 -6.08
N GLU A 109 1.59 9.42 -6.63
CA GLU A 109 1.16 8.35 -7.54
C GLU A 109 0.18 7.41 -6.83
N PHE A 110 0.51 7.00 -5.61
CA PHE A 110 -0.34 6.17 -4.75
C PHE A 110 -1.71 6.79 -4.49
N LYS A 111 -1.74 8.06 -4.07
CA LYS A 111 -3.00 8.78 -3.85
C LYS A 111 -3.84 8.87 -5.12
N LYS A 112 -3.21 9.10 -6.27
CA LYS A 112 -3.89 9.18 -7.57
C LYS A 112 -4.47 7.84 -8.01
N GLY A 113 -3.68 6.77 -7.95
CA GLY A 113 -4.11 5.41 -8.33
C GLY A 113 -5.29 4.95 -7.49
N TRP A 114 -5.24 5.17 -6.18
CA TRP A 114 -6.35 4.87 -5.27
C TRP A 114 -7.64 5.60 -5.62
N LYS A 115 -7.56 6.91 -5.90
CA LYS A 115 -8.73 7.69 -6.31
C LYS A 115 -9.37 7.11 -7.57
N GLN A 116 -8.56 6.72 -8.55
CA GLN A 116 -9.05 6.12 -9.80
C GLN A 116 -9.69 4.75 -9.57
N ILE A 117 -9.07 3.89 -8.76
CA ILE A 117 -9.60 2.57 -8.42
C ILE A 117 -10.96 2.70 -7.73
N VAL A 118 -11.07 3.56 -6.72
CA VAL A 118 -12.33 3.79 -6.00
C VAL A 118 -13.42 4.34 -6.92
N GLN A 119 -13.09 5.30 -7.79
CA GLN A 119 -14.03 5.86 -8.76
C GLN A 119 -14.51 4.80 -9.77
N SER A 120 -13.60 3.98 -10.28
CA SER A 120 -13.94 2.89 -11.21
C SER A 120 -14.78 1.79 -10.56
N ALA A 121 -14.60 1.57 -9.26
CA ALA A 121 -15.36 0.60 -8.51
C ALA A 121 -16.77 1.14 -8.16
N GLY A 122 -16.88 2.41 -7.77
CA GLY A 122 -18.15 3.04 -7.40
C GLY A 122 -19.03 3.46 -8.58
N GLY A 123 -18.53 3.39 -9.81
CA GLY A 123 -19.30 3.65 -11.03
C GLY A 123 -20.27 2.51 -11.35
N ILE A 124 -21.48 2.61 -10.81
CA ILE A 124 -22.72 2.13 -11.44
C ILE A 124 -23.30 3.30 -12.24
#